data_AF-A0A2K3K151-F1
#
_entry.id   AF-A0A2K3K151-F1
#
_cell.length_a   1.000
_cell.length_b   1.000
_cell.length_c   1.000
_cell.angle_alpha   90.00
_cell.angle_beta   90.00
_cell.angle_gamma   90.00
#
_symmetry.space_group_name_H-M   'P 1'
#
loop_
_entity.id
_entity.type
_entity.pdbx_description
1 polymer ?
#
loop_
_entity_poly.entity_id
_entity_poly.type
_entity_poly.pdbx_seq_one_letter_code
_entity_poly.pdbx_strand_id
1 'polypeptide(L)'
;MQEINRIKGILDHNFKIKDLGVVKYFLGLEVAHSKEGIYISQRKYCLDLLNDSGLLGSKPASTPLDPSIKLHQDNGKSFEDISLYRRLVGKLLYLTNTRPDITYATQQLSQFLHNPTVTHYKAACRVIRYLKHNPGRGLLFQRNADLQLLGYSDADWAGCIDTRRSTTGYCFFLGTSLISWKAKKQTTISKSSSEAEYRALSSATCELTWLLYLLKDLHVESSKQPVIYCDNQSALHIASNPVFHERTKHIEIDCHLVREKVHEGLMRLLPISTQDQLADFLTKALPTPKFNNFISKLGLL
;
A
#
# COMPACT_ATOMS: atom_id res chain seq x y z
N MET A 1 -30.04 9.44 -9.93
CA MET A 1 -30.07 10.93 -9.94
C MET A 1 -31.30 11.51 -9.24
N GLN A 2 -32.53 11.05 -9.56
CA GLN A 2 -33.75 11.54 -8.87
C GLN A 2 -33.70 11.37 -7.34
N GLU A 3 -33.27 10.20 -6.85
CA GLU A 3 -33.19 9.95 -5.41
C GLU A 3 -32.13 10.82 -4.71
N ILE A 4 -30.99 11.06 -5.35
CA ILE A 4 -29.95 11.97 -4.84
C ILE A 4 -30.53 13.39 -4.69
N ASN A 5 -31.26 13.87 -5.70
CA ASN A 5 -31.88 15.20 -5.65
C ASN A 5 -32.97 15.28 -4.57
N ARG A 6 -33.75 14.22 -4.38
CA ARG A 6 -34.75 14.13 -3.30
C ARG A 6 -34.09 14.24 -1.93
N ILE A 7 -33.03 13.46 -1.69
CA ILE A 7 -32.27 13.49 -0.43
C ILE A 7 -31.63 14.86 -0.20
N LYS A 8 -31.01 15.45 -1.23
CA LYS A 8 -30.47 16.82 -1.16
C LYS A 8 -31.54 17.84 -0.75
N GLY A 9 -32.74 17.76 -1.31
CA GLY A 9 -33.86 18.63 -0.95
C GLY A 9 -34.31 18.46 0.51
N ILE A 10 -34.38 17.22 1.00
CA ILE A 10 -34.72 16.95 2.41
C ILE A 10 -33.64 17.51 3.33
N LEU A 11 -32.36 17.28 3.02
CA LEU A 11 -31.25 17.78 3.83
C LEU A 11 -31.19 19.31 3.82
N ASP A 12 -31.43 19.95 2.69
CA ASP A 12 -31.44 21.42 2.62
C ASP A 12 -32.62 22.03 3.36
N HIS A 13 -33.80 21.41 3.26
CA HIS A 13 -34.97 21.85 4.01
C HIS A 13 -34.72 21.83 5.53
N ASN A 14 -34.14 20.75 6.05
CA ASN A 14 -33.95 20.54 7.50
C ASN A 14 -32.68 21.20 8.06
N PHE A 15 -31.59 21.22 7.30
CA PHE A 15 -30.27 21.60 7.80
C PHE A 15 -29.62 22.79 7.06
N LYS A 16 -30.26 23.34 6.01
CA LYS A 16 -29.73 24.45 5.19
C LYS A 16 -28.34 24.16 4.64
N ILE A 17 -28.25 23.11 3.83
CA ILE A 17 -26.97 22.65 3.27
C ILE A 17 -26.65 23.37 1.96
N LYS A 18 -25.35 23.48 1.64
CA LYS A 18 -24.91 23.99 0.34
C LYS A 18 -24.47 22.82 -0.54
N ASP A 19 -25.14 22.64 -1.68
CA ASP A 19 -24.67 21.71 -2.71
C ASP A 19 -23.49 22.34 -3.46
N LEU A 20 -22.30 21.78 -3.27
CA LEU A 20 -21.07 22.22 -3.93
C LEU A 20 -20.88 21.58 -5.32
N GLY A 21 -21.85 20.77 -5.76
CA GLY A 21 -21.83 20.06 -7.04
C GLY A 21 -20.92 18.84 -7.01
N VAL A 22 -20.25 18.59 -8.15
CA VAL A 22 -19.29 17.48 -8.27
C VAL A 22 -18.11 17.71 -7.34
N VAL A 23 -17.72 16.66 -6.61
CA VAL A 23 -16.62 16.73 -5.65
C VAL A 23 -15.32 17.15 -6.35
N LYS A 24 -14.69 18.20 -5.81
CA LYS A 24 -13.37 18.69 -6.25
C LYS A 24 -12.32 18.59 -5.15
N TYR A 25 -12.77 18.69 -3.91
CA TYR A 25 -11.94 18.61 -2.72
C TYR A 25 -12.72 17.98 -1.58
N PHE A 26 -12.15 16.97 -0.91
CA PHE A 26 -12.78 16.32 0.24
C PHE A 26 -11.71 15.80 1.20
N LEU A 27 -11.75 16.24 2.47
CA LEU A 27 -10.85 15.80 3.54
C LEU A 27 -9.35 15.74 3.12
N GLY A 28 -8.85 16.77 2.45
CA GLY A 28 -7.43 16.82 2.04
C GLY A 28 -7.12 16.17 0.69
N LEU A 29 -8.11 15.53 0.05
CA LEU A 29 -8.00 14.93 -1.28
C LEU A 29 -8.50 15.90 -2.34
N GLU A 30 -7.72 16.10 -3.39
CA GLU A 30 -8.09 16.81 -4.62
C GLU A 30 -8.59 15.80 -5.65
N VAL A 31 -9.79 16.03 -6.16
CA VAL A 31 -10.47 15.14 -7.12
C VAL A 31 -10.66 15.86 -8.44
N ALA A 32 -10.06 15.33 -9.50
CA ALA A 32 -10.24 15.80 -10.86
C ALA A 32 -11.00 14.75 -11.68
N HIS A 33 -11.99 15.20 -12.44
CA HIS A 33 -12.79 14.35 -13.31
C HIS A 33 -12.41 14.60 -14.76
N SER A 34 -12.20 13.52 -15.51
CA SER A 34 -11.96 13.58 -16.95
C SER A 34 -12.78 12.51 -17.70
N LYS A 35 -12.61 12.46 -19.03
CA LYS A 35 -13.23 11.43 -19.86
C LYS A 35 -12.61 10.05 -19.57
N GLU A 36 -11.31 10.04 -19.30
CA GLU A 36 -10.49 8.87 -19.02
C GLU A 36 -10.80 8.26 -17.64
N GLY A 37 -11.12 9.08 -16.64
CA GLY A 37 -11.35 8.59 -15.29
C GLY A 37 -11.52 9.67 -14.22
N ILE A 38 -11.31 9.24 -12.98
CA ILE A 38 -11.24 10.11 -11.79
C ILE A 38 -9.80 10.08 -11.30
N TYR A 39 -9.20 11.25 -11.16
CA TYR A 39 -7.85 11.41 -10.61
C TYR A 39 -7.95 11.93 -9.19
N ILE A 40 -7.28 11.25 -8.25
CA ILE A 40 -7.24 11.64 -6.83
C ILE A 40 -5.80 11.89 -6.42
N SER A 41 -5.54 13.07 -5.86
CA SER A 41 -4.22 13.46 -5.36
C SER A 41 -4.29 14.23 -4.05
N GLN A 42 -3.12 14.44 -3.43
CA GLN A 42 -2.94 15.28 -2.23
C GLN A 42 -1.90 16.37 -2.52
N ARG A 43 -2.02 17.04 -3.69
CA ARG A 43 -1.01 17.99 -4.19
C ARG A 43 -0.78 19.13 -3.20
N LYS A 44 -1.85 19.78 -2.75
CA LYS A 44 -1.75 20.89 -1.79
C LYS A 44 -1.04 20.44 -0.51
N TYR A 45 -1.47 19.32 0.06
CA TYR A 45 -0.85 18.75 1.26
C TYR A 45 0.64 18.44 1.07
N CYS A 46 1.01 17.89 -0.09
CA CYS A 46 2.39 17.58 -0.43
C CYS A 46 3.25 18.85 -0.56
N LEU A 47 2.71 19.92 -1.15
CA LEU A 47 3.39 21.22 -1.23
C LEU A 47 3.58 21.87 0.14
N ASP A 48 2.56 21.83 0.99
CA ASP A 48 2.63 22.34 2.37
C ASP A 48 3.68 21.54 3.18
N LEU A 49 3.71 20.21 3.03
CA LEU A 49 4.72 19.34 3.63
C LEU A 49 6.14 19.70 3.16
N LEU A 50 6.34 19.97 1.87
CA LEU A 50 7.63 20.39 1.31
C LEU A 50 8.08 21.73 1.90
N ASN A 51 7.17 22.70 2.01
CA ASN A 51 7.44 24.01 2.59
C ASN A 51 7.82 23.90 4.07
N ASP A 52 7.01 23.21 4.86
CA ASP A 52 7.20 23.03 6.30
C ASP A 52 8.50 22.28 6.65
N SER A 53 8.98 21.44 5.74
CA SER A 53 10.24 20.70 5.93
C SER A 53 11.50 21.55 5.69
N GLY A 54 11.37 22.73 5.08
CA GLY A 54 12.50 23.56 4.66
C GLY A 54 13.31 22.99 3.49
N LEU A 55 12.82 21.93 2.83
CA LEU A 55 13.56 21.21 1.78
C LEU A 55 13.21 21.65 0.35
N LEU A 56 12.47 22.76 0.18
CA LEU A 56 12.14 23.31 -1.14
C LEU A 56 13.38 23.59 -2.00
N GLY A 57 14.49 24.03 -1.42
CA GLY A 57 15.77 24.26 -2.13
C GLY A 57 16.58 22.99 -2.43
N SER A 58 16.21 21.83 -1.89
CA SER A 58 17.00 20.60 -2.00
C SER A 58 16.92 19.94 -3.37
N LYS A 59 18.00 19.27 -3.80
CA LYS A 59 17.97 18.45 -5.03
C LYS A 59 16.97 17.29 -4.87
N PRO A 60 16.10 17.03 -5.85
CA PRO A 60 15.18 15.89 -5.81
C PRO A 60 15.90 14.54 -5.75
N ALA A 61 15.24 13.54 -5.17
CA ALA A 61 15.71 12.15 -5.18
C ALA A 61 14.87 11.33 -6.18
N SER A 62 15.48 10.36 -6.86
CA SER A 62 14.77 9.50 -7.83
C SER A 62 13.93 8.40 -7.18
N THR A 63 14.25 8.01 -5.95
CA THR A 63 13.55 6.98 -5.17
C THR A 63 13.39 7.43 -3.71
N PRO A 64 12.33 6.97 -3.01
CA PRO A 64 12.05 7.38 -1.63
C PRO A 64 13.08 6.83 -0.63
N LEU A 65 13.64 5.65 -0.89
CA LEU A 65 14.71 5.03 -0.11
C LEU A 65 15.91 4.68 -0.99
N ASP A 66 17.07 4.55 -0.34
CA ASP A 66 18.28 4.05 -0.95
C ASP A 66 18.37 2.52 -0.76
N PRO A 67 18.42 1.71 -1.82
CA PRO A 67 18.51 0.25 -1.70
C PRO A 67 19.76 -0.26 -0.97
N SER A 68 20.82 0.54 -0.93
CA SER A 68 22.06 0.20 -0.23
C SER A 68 21.99 0.42 1.29
N ILE A 69 21.03 1.21 1.77
CA ILE A 69 20.89 1.58 3.17
C ILE A 69 19.77 0.76 3.81
N LYS A 70 20.13 -0.10 4.77
CA LYS A 70 19.17 -0.80 5.62
C LYS A 70 19.05 -0.08 6.97
N LEU A 71 17.90 0.55 7.19
CA LEU A 71 17.61 1.22 8.45
C LEU A 71 17.48 0.19 9.58
N HIS A 72 18.10 0.47 10.72
CA HIS A 72 18.12 -0.40 11.89
C HIS A 72 18.51 0.41 13.14
N GLN A 73 18.30 -0.15 14.33
CA GLN A 73 18.73 0.47 15.58
C GLN A 73 20.25 0.34 15.71
N ASP A 74 20.97 1.35 15.24
CA ASP A 74 22.42 1.45 15.36
C ASP A 74 22.86 2.33 16.53
N ASN A 75 24.14 2.25 16.89
CA ASN A 75 24.80 3.17 17.82
C ASN A 75 25.17 4.51 17.15
N GLY A 76 24.47 4.87 16.07
CA GLY A 76 24.68 6.13 15.38
C GLY A 76 24.28 7.33 16.25
N LYS A 77 24.69 8.52 15.83
CA LYS A 77 24.33 9.76 16.53
C LYS A 77 22.80 9.88 16.58
N SER A 78 22.23 9.96 17.79
CA SER A 78 20.81 10.22 18.01
C SER A 78 20.38 11.53 17.37
N PHE A 79 19.15 11.57 16.85
CA PHE A 79 18.55 12.80 16.36
C PHE A 79 17.85 13.52 17.52
N GLU A 80 18.30 14.74 17.82
CA GLU A 80 17.90 15.49 19.02
C GLU A 80 16.40 15.86 19.01
N ASP A 81 15.87 16.27 17.86
CA ASP A 81 14.47 16.70 17.73
C ASP A 81 13.53 15.53 17.36
N ILE A 82 13.25 14.68 18.34
CA ILE A 82 12.35 13.52 18.20
C ILE A 82 10.95 13.96 17.74
N SER A 83 10.47 15.11 18.23
CA SER A 83 9.15 15.64 17.89
C SER A 83 9.04 16.00 16.41
N LEU A 84 10.07 16.64 15.84
CA LEU A 84 10.14 16.92 14.42
C LEU A 84 10.14 15.64 13.59
N TYR A 85 10.91 14.62 13.99
CA TYR A 85 10.91 13.32 13.30
C TYR A 85 9.52 12.67 13.32
N ARG A 86 8.88 12.58 14.49
CA ARG A 86 7.54 12.00 14.65
C ARG A 86 6.49 12.74 13.81
N ARG A 87 6.52 14.07 13.84
CA ARG A 87 5.61 14.90 13.03
C ARG A 87 5.82 14.67 11.54
N LEU A 88 7.07 14.60 11.09
CA LEU A 88 7.39 14.34 9.68
C LEU A 88 6.90 12.98 9.22
N VAL A 89 7.17 11.92 9.99
CA VAL A 89 6.71 10.56 9.68
C VAL A 89 5.18 10.47 9.73
N GLY A 90 4.53 11.14 10.68
CA GLY A 90 3.07 11.22 10.75
C GLY A 90 2.45 11.89 9.51
N LYS A 91 3.07 12.96 9.00
CA LYS A 91 2.64 13.60 7.75
C LYS A 91 2.83 12.68 6.53
N LEU A 92 3.95 11.97 6.46
CA LEU A 92 4.19 10.98 5.41
C LEU A 92 3.14 9.85 5.45
N LEU A 93 2.78 9.37 6.64
CA LEU A 93 1.75 8.34 6.83
C LEU A 93 0.37 8.78 6.36
N TYR A 94 0.02 10.05 6.51
CA TYR A 94 -1.23 10.55 5.95
C TYR A 94 -1.19 10.64 4.41
N LEU A 95 -0.03 10.97 3.84
CA LEU A 95 0.15 11.07 2.39
C LEU A 95 0.15 9.70 1.68
N THR A 96 0.41 8.60 2.39
CA THR A 96 0.35 7.25 1.78
C THR A 96 -1.03 6.88 1.24
N ASN A 97 -2.09 7.61 1.63
CA ASN A 97 -3.46 7.42 1.16
C ASN A 97 -3.63 7.67 -0.36
N THR A 98 -2.79 8.52 -0.97
CA THR A 98 -2.74 8.67 -2.44
C THR A 98 -1.34 8.44 -3.03
N ARG A 99 -0.36 8.12 -2.19
CA ARG A 99 1.05 7.89 -2.56
C ARG A 99 1.51 6.50 -2.15
N PRO A 100 1.01 5.42 -2.79
CA PRO A 100 1.46 4.07 -2.52
C PRO A 100 2.98 3.94 -2.68
N ASP A 101 3.58 4.72 -3.56
CA ASP A 101 5.02 4.77 -3.86
C ASP A 101 5.92 5.14 -2.69
N ILE A 102 5.40 5.74 -1.61
CA ILE A 102 6.16 6.02 -0.38
C ILE A 102 5.79 5.10 0.79
N THR A 103 4.88 4.15 0.60
CA THR A 103 4.31 3.33 1.69
C THR A 103 5.38 2.52 2.41
N TYR A 104 6.21 1.79 1.67
CA TYR A 104 7.31 1.02 2.27
C TYR A 104 8.28 1.93 3.01
N ALA A 105 8.70 3.04 2.39
CA ALA A 105 9.61 3.99 3.01
C ALA A 105 9.09 4.54 4.34
N THR A 106 7.81 4.93 4.34
CA THR A 106 7.14 5.46 5.53
C THR A 106 7.00 4.40 6.63
N GLN A 107 6.68 3.16 6.25
CA GLN A 107 6.62 2.02 7.18
C GLN A 107 8.00 1.72 7.79
N GLN A 108 9.09 1.83 7.03
CA GLN A 108 10.44 1.65 7.58
C GLN A 108 10.77 2.75 8.59
N LEU A 109 10.49 4.02 8.26
CA LEU A 109 10.75 5.16 9.13
C LEU A 109 9.92 5.11 10.43
N SER A 110 8.68 4.61 10.38
CA SER A 110 7.80 4.55 11.55
C SER A 110 8.29 3.58 12.64
N GLN A 111 9.28 2.73 12.34
CA GLN A 111 9.86 1.82 13.34
C GLN A 111 10.77 2.54 14.35
N PHE A 112 11.21 3.76 14.04
CA PHE A 112 12.21 4.49 14.81
C PHE A 112 11.65 5.75 15.51
N LEU A 113 10.34 5.78 15.78
CA LEU A 113 9.67 6.94 16.39
C LEU A 113 10.13 7.21 17.83
N HIS A 114 10.60 6.19 18.56
CA HIS A 114 11.03 6.33 19.95
C HIS A 114 12.41 6.99 20.04
N ASN A 115 13.39 6.45 19.31
CA ASN A 115 14.78 6.88 19.34
C ASN A 115 15.35 6.95 17.91
N PRO A 116 15.01 7.99 17.13
CA PRO A 116 15.55 8.18 15.79
C PRO A 116 17.04 8.58 15.83
N THR A 117 17.78 8.20 14.78
CA THR A 117 19.18 8.61 14.59
C THR A 117 19.25 9.61 13.44
N VAL A 118 20.40 10.26 13.28
CA VAL A 118 20.65 11.16 12.15
C VAL A 118 20.45 10.43 10.81
N THR A 119 20.77 9.14 10.74
CA THR A 119 20.53 8.29 9.55
C THR A 119 19.04 8.14 9.26
N HIS A 120 18.22 7.89 10.29
CA HIS A 120 16.76 7.82 10.17
C HIS A 120 16.17 9.16 9.67
N TYR A 121 16.61 10.28 10.25
CA TYR A 121 16.15 11.59 9.81
C TYR A 121 16.57 11.91 8.36
N LYS A 122 17.82 11.59 7.97
CA LYS A 122 18.29 11.73 6.58
C LYS A 122 17.46 10.91 5.60
N ALA A 123 17.05 9.70 5.98
CA ALA A 123 16.16 8.87 5.17
C ALA A 123 14.76 9.50 5.05
N ALA A 124 14.19 10.06 6.12
CA ALA A 124 12.94 10.83 6.04
C ALA A 124 13.06 12.03 5.10
N CYS A 125 14.15 12.80 5.19
CA CYS A 125 14.44 13.90 4.27
C CYS A 125 14.61 13.44 2.81
N ARG A 126 15.07 12.20 2.56
CA ARG A 126 15.10 11.63 1.21
C ARG A 126 13.69 11.43 0.65
N VAL A 127 12.75 10.92 1.45
CA VAL A 127 11.34 10.78 1.03
C VAL A 127 10.76 12.14 0.62
N ILE A 128 11.03 13.19 1.39
CA ILE A 128 10.61 14.56 1.06
C ILE A 128 11.23 15.05 -0.26
N ARG A 129 12.53 14.83 -0.45
CA ARG A 129 13.21 15.14 -1.73
C ARG A 129 12.65 14.35 -2.91
N TYR A 130 12.17 13.13 -2.69
CA TYR A 130 11.49 12.35 -3.72
C TYR A 130 10.12 12.93 -4.07
N LEU A 131 9.32 13.30 -3.06
CA LEU A 131 8.02 13.95 -3.24
C LEU A 131 8.12 15.26 -4.04
N LYS A 132 9.21 16.00 -3.87
CA LYS A 132 9.50 17.24 -4.63
C LYS A 132 9.45 17.03 -6.15
N HIS A 133 9.81 15.84 -6.66
CA HIS A 133 9.88 15.61 -8.10
C HIS A 133 8.51 15.73 -8.77
N ASN A 134 7.47 15.20 -8.11
CA ASN A 134 6.09 15.33 -8.55
C ASN A 134 5.17 15.41 -7.31
N PRO A 135 4.93 16.64 -6.80
CA PRO A 135 4.05 16.85 -5.66
C PRO A 135 2.59 16.52 -5.98
N GLY A 136 2.21 16.62 -7.27
CA GLY A 136 0.87 16.36 -7.75
C GLY A 136 0.52 14.89 -7.84
N ARG A 137 1.52 14.00 -7.88
CA ARG A 137 1.32 12.57 -8.16
C ARG A 137 0.17 11.97 -7.36
N GLY A 138 -0.69 11.22 -8.04
CA GLY A 138 -1.91 10.64 -7.47
C GLY A 138 -2.37 9.40 -8.23
N LEU A 139 -3.56 8.92 -7.88
CA LEU A 139 -4.16 7.71 -8.41
C LEU A 139 -5.16 8.04 -9.51
N LEU A 140 -5.08 7.32 -10.63
CA LEU A 140 -6.10 7.35 -11.67
C LEU A 140 -7.03 6.13 -11.56
N PHE A 141 -8.32 6.41 -11.38
CA PHE A 141 -9.40 5.42 -11.46
C PHE A 141 -10.04 5.48 -12.84
N GLN A 142 -9.75 4.51 -13.70
CA GLN A 142 -10.20 4.50 -15.09
C GLN A 142 -11.70 4.24 -15.21
N ARG A 143 -12.38 4.93 -16.14
CA ARG A 143 -13.83 4.79 -16.35
C ARG A 143 -14.22 3.48 -17.05
N ASN A 144 -13.35 2.97 -17.92
CA ASN A 144 -13.61 1.84 -18.81
C ASN A 144 -12.75 0.63 -18.46
N ALA A 145 -12.79 0.19 -17.20
CA ALA A 145 -12.09 -1.02 -16.74
C ALA A 145 -13.10 -2.12 -16.38
N ASP A 146 -12.68 -3.37 -16.50
CA ASP A 146 -13.46 -4.47 -15.95
C ASP A 146 -13.44 -4.44 -14.41
N LEU A 147 -14.50 -4.94 -13.78
CA LEU A 147 -14.63 -4.92 -12.32
C LEU A 147 -14.08 -6.20 -11.69
N GLN A 148 -12.94 -6.69 -12.19
CA GLN A 148 -12.26 -7.85 -11.62
C GLN A 148 -11.32 -7.42 -10.49
N LEU A 149 -11.40 -8.12 -9.35
CA LEU A 149 -10.42 -7.96 -8.28
C LEU A 149 -9.14 -8.76 -8.55
N LEU A 150 -8.01 -8.04 -8.62
CA LEU A 150 -6.68 -8.61 -8.81
C LEU A 150 -5.76 -8.18 -7.66
N GLY A 151 -5.24 -9.16 -6.91
CA GLY A 151 -4.33 -8.97 -5.80
C GLY A 151 -2.92 -9.44 -6.12
N TYR A 152 -1.94 -8.81 -5.48
CA TYR A 152 -0.55 -9.23 -5.48
C TYR A 152 -0.10 -9.32 -4.03
N SER A 153 0.61 -10.39 -3.67
CA SER A 153 1.14 -10.60 -2.33
C SER A 153 2.61 -10.98 -2.42
N ASP A 154 3.43 -10.37 -1.57
CA ASP A 154 4.85 -10.62 -1.43
C ASP A 154 5.29 -10.45 0.03
N ALA A 155 6.39 -11.09 0.41
CA ALA A 155 7.08 -10.84 1.66
C ALA A 155 8.58 -10.79 1.46
N ASP A 156 9.25 -9.84 2.13
CA ASP A 156 10.69 -10.01 2.34
C ASP A 156 10.95 -11.20 3.28
N TRP A 157 12.18 -11.71 3.31
CA TRP A 157 12.58 -12.70 4.30
C TRP A 157 13.59 -12.12 5.27
N ALA A 158 13.17 -11.97 6.53
CA ALA A 158 13.98 -11.43 7.61
C ALA A 158 14.63 -10.08 7.24
N GLY A 159 13.86 -9.19 6.59
CA GLY A 159 14.34 -7.90 6.11
C GLY A 159 14.74 -6.93 7.22
N CYS A 160 14.06 -6.97 8.36
CA CYS A 160 14.42 -6.15 9.53
C CYS A 160 15.69 -6.69 10.19
N ILE A 161 16.75 -5.88 10.24
CA ILE A 161 18.04 -6.28 10.86
C ILE A 161 17.84 -6.55 12.36
N ASP A 162 17.13 -5.66 13.06
CA ASP A 162 17.00 -5.69 14.52
C ASP A 162 16.21 -6.90 15.03
N THR A 163 15.14 -7.26 14.32
CA THR A 163 14.17 -8.27 14.80
C THR A 163 14.14 -9.53 13.95
N ARG A 164 14.79 -9.52 12.78
CA ARG A 164 14.69 -10.57 11.75
C ARG A 164 13.26 -10.91 11.31
N ARG A 165 12.30 -10.02 11.60
CA ARG A 165 10.92 -10.14 11.14
C ARG A 165 10.80 -9.66 9.70
N SER A 166 9.93 -10.33 8.96
CA SER A 166 9.66 -10.02 7.57
C SER A 166 8.73 -8.82 7.41
N THR A 167 8.71 -8.20 6.23
CA THR A 167 7.73 -7.21 5.81
C THR A 167 6.76 -7.84 4.81
N THR A 168 5.48 -7.86 5.15
CA THR A 168 4.38 -8.22 4.24
C THR A 168 4.02 -7.03 3.37
N GLY A 169 3.95 -7.26 2.07
CA GLY A 169 3.45 -6.32 1.06
C GLY A 169 2.26 -6.93 0.33
N TYR A 170 1.18 -6.15 0.14
CA TYR A 170 0.12 -6.51 -0.79
C TYR A 170 -0.47 -5.28 -1.47
N CYS A 171 -1.00 -5.48 -2.67
CA CYS A 171 -1.80 -4.47 -3.37
C CYS A 171 -2.94 -5.12 -4.16
N PHE A 172 -4.09 -4.45 -4.19
CA PHE A 172 -5.29 -4.88 -4.88
C PHE A 172 -5.76 -3.84 -5.88
N PHE A 173 -6.12 -4.32 -7.06
CA PHE A 173 -6.69 -3.57 -8.15
C PHE A 173 -8.14 -3.99 -8.37
N LEU A 174 -8.98 -3.02 -8.73
CA LEU A 174 -10.27 -3.25 -9.35
C LEU A 174 -10.14 -2.87 -10.82
N GLY A 175 -10.09 -3.89 -11.68
CA GLY A 175 -9.64 -3.75 -13.07
C GLY A 175 -8.20 -3.26 -13.12
N THR A 176 -7.98 -2.10 -13.70
CA THR A 176 -6.68 -1.44 -13.82
C THR A 176 -6.39 -0.44 -12.71
N SER A 177 -7.35 -0.20 -11.81
CA SER A 177 -7.25 0.87 -10.81
C SER A 177 -6.83 0.31 -9.45
N LEU A 178 -5.74 0.83 -8.89
CA LEU A 178 -5.26 0.44 -7.57
C LEU A 178 -6.20 0.97 -6.47
N ILE A 179 -6.73 0.08 -5.63
CA ILE A 179 -7.75 0.43 -4.61
C ILE A 179 -7.33 0.13 -3.16
N SER A 180 -6.39 -0.80 -2.94
CA SER A 180 -5.88 -1.11 -1.61
C SER A 180 -4.41 -1.52 -1.69
N TRP A 181 -3.61 -1.12 -0.71
CA TRP A 181 -2.20 -1.49 -0.60
C TRP A 181 -1.73 -1.40 0.84
N LYS A 182 -0.70 -2.20 1.16
CA LYS A 182 -0.13 -2.20 2.50
C LYS A 182 1.31 -2.69 2.50
N ALA A 183 2.15 -2.01 3.28
CA ALA A 183 3.41 -2.53 3.76
C ALA A 183 3.31 -2.68 5.29
N LYS A 184 3.62 -3.85 5.84
CA LYS A 184 3.53 -4.08 7.28
C LYS A 184 4.59 -5.10 7.74
N LYS A 185 5.37 -4.74 8.75
CA LYS A 185 6.24 -5.69 9.44
C LYS A 185 5.40 -6.79 10.12
N GLN A 186 5.73 -8.04 9.87
CA GLN A 186 5.12 -9.20 10.49
C GLN A 186 5.31 -9.16 12.01
N THR A 187 4.35 -9.71 12.75
CA THR A 187 4.37 -9.74 14.22
C THR A 187 5.31 -10.82 14.75
N THR A 188 5.45 -11.92 14.01
CA THR A 188 6.30 -13.07 14.34
C THR A 188 7.48 -13.18 13.37
N ILE A 189 8.51 -13.94 13.79
CA ILE A 189 9.67 -14.23 12.94
C ILE A 189 9.33 -15.44 12.06
N SER A 190 9.67 -15.35 10.78
CA SER A 190 9.49 -16.44 9.82
C SER A 190 10.78 -17.26 9.70
N LYS A 191 10.67 -18.58 9.86
CA LYS A 191 11.83 -19.50 9.81
C LYS A 191 12.25 -19.85 8.37
N SER A 192 11.41 -19.55 7.39
CA SER A 192 11.70 -19.69 5.96
C SER A 192 11.06 -18.57 5.14
N SER A 193 11.52 -18.39 3.91
CA SER A 193 10.87 -17.48 2.94
C SER A 193 9.44 -17.91 2.66
N SER A 194 9.19 -19.20 2.45
CA SER A 194 7.84 -19.73 2.21
C SER A 194 6.87 -19.42 3.36
N GLU A 195 7.33 -19.44 4.61
CA GLU A 195 6.51 -19.05 5.77
C GLU A 195 6.18 -17.56 5.76
N ALA A 196 7.15 -16.70 5.45
CA ALA A 196 6.93 -15.26 5.35
C ALA A 196 5.93 -14.92 4.25
N GLU A 197 6.08 -15.55 3.08
CA GLU A 197 5.22 -15.42 1.91
C GLU A 197 3.80 -15.90 2.20
N TYR A 198 3.66 -17.04 2.87
CA TYR A 198 2.34 -17.56 3.23
C TYR A 198 1.60 -16.65 4.23
N ARG A 199 2.32 -16.04 5.18
CA ARG A 199 1.73 -15.02 6.07
C ARG A 199 1.29 -13.76 5.33
N ALA A 200 2.06 -13.33 4.33
CA ALA A 200 1.63 -12.25 3.44
C ALA A 200 0.37 -12.63 2.66
N LEU A 201 0.33 -13.84 2.12
CA LEU A 201 -0.83 -14.38 1.40
C LEU A 201 -2.08 -14.45 2.29
N SER A 202 -1.93 -14.92 3.54
CA SER A 202 -3.01 -14.92 4.55
C SER A 202 -3.54 -13.49 4.80
N SER A 203 -2.63 -12.53 4.98
CA SER A 203 -3.01 -11.12 5.16
C SER A 203 -3.73 -10.54 3.94
N ALA A 204 -3.26 -10.85 2.73
CA ALA A 204 -3.90 -10.45 1.49
C ALA A 204 -5.29 -11.10 1.33
N THR A 205 -5.45 -12.36 1.74
CA THR A 205 -6.74 -13.08 1.71
C THR A 205 -7.78 -12.41 2.61
N CYS A 206 -7.39 -11.97 3.81
CA CYS A 206 -8.24 -11.18 4.69
C CYS A 206 -8.69 -9.88 4.03
N GLU A 207 -7.76 -9.13 3.44
CA GLU A 207 -8.06 -7.88 2.74
C GLU A 207 -9.02 -8.11 1.56
N LEU A 208 -8.76 -9.15 0.75
CA LEU A 208 -9.64 -9.52 -0.36
C LEU A 208 -11.05 -9.84 0.11
N THR A 209 -11.18 -10.62 1.19
CA THR A 209 -12.48 -10.97 1.77
C THR A 209 -13.23 -9.72 2.22
N TRP A 210 -12.54 -8.77 2.86
CA TRP A 210 -13.12 -7.49 3.24
C TRP A 210 -13.55 -6.65 2.02
N LEU A 211 -12.72 -6.59 0.98
CA LEU A 211 -13.05 -5.90 -0.27
C LEU A 211 -14.30 -6.50 -0.95
N LEU A 212 -14.44 -7.82 -0.93
CA LEU A 212 -15.63 -8.49 -1.48
C LEU A 212 -16.90 -8.14 -0.70
N TYR A 213 -16.85 -8.07 0.63
CA TYR A 213 -17.97 -7.61 1.43
C TYR A 213 -18.33 -6.15 1.11
N LEU A 214 -17.32 -5.28 0.99
CA LEU A 214 -17.54 -3.88 0.63
C LEU A 214 -18.19 -3.74 -0.75
N LEU A 215 -17.69 -4.47 -1.76
CA LEU A 215 -18.28 -4.44 -3.11
C LEU A 215 -19.72 -4.95 -3.12
N LYS A 216 -20.01 -6.00 -2.33
CA LYS A 216 -21.37 -6.52 -2.18
C LYS A 216 -22.32 -5.48 -1.57
N ASP A 217 -21.88 -4.80 -0.52
CA ASP A 217 -22.67 -3.74 0.13
C ASP A 217 -22.88 -2.52 -0.78
N LEU A 218 -21.92 -2.24 -1.67
CA LEU A 218 -22.04 -1.22 -2.71
C LEU A 218 -22.83 -1.67 -3.94
N HIS A 219 -23.40 -2.88 -3.93
CA HIS A 219 -24.12 -3.49 -5.05
C HIS A 219 -23.31 -3.56 -6.35
N VAL A 220 -22.00 -3.82 -6.23
CA VAL A 220 -21.09 -4.00 -7.36
C VAL A 220 -20.93 -5.48 -7.65
N GLU A 221 -21.39 -5.91 -8.83
CA GLU A 221 -21.21 -7.28 -9.30
C GLU A 221 -19.84 -7.46 -9.98
N SER A 222 -18.97 -8.30 -9.40
CA SER A 222 -17.74 -8.72 -10.06
C SER A 222 -18.05 -9.76 -11.13
N SER A 223 -17.72 -9.46 -12.38
CA SER A 223 -17.95 -10.37 -13.51
C SER A 223 -17.00 -11.57 -13.53
N LYS A 224 -15.92 -11.52 -12.75
CA LYS A 224 -14.87 -12.54 -12.73
C LYS A 224 -14.48 -12.91 -11.30
N GLN A 225 -14.04 -14.15 -11.14
CA GLN A 225 -13.50 -14.63 -9.88
C GLN A 225 -12.22 -13.85 -9.52
N PRO A 226 -12.08 -13.39 -8.26
CA PRO A 226 -10.88 -12.73 -7.79
C PRO A 226 -9.63 -13.60 -7.92
N VAL A 227 -8.49 -12.95 -8.12
CA VAL A 227 -7.18 -13.60 -8.22
C VAL A 227 -6.20 -12.96 -7.24
N ILE A 228 -5.39 -13.76 -6.56
CA ILE A 228 -4.17 -13.31 -5.89
C ILE A 228 -2.97 -13.93 -6.58
N TYR A 229 -2.06 -13.08 -7.06
CA TYR A 229 -0.77 -13.47 -7.63
C TYR A 229 0.29 -13.62 -6.54
N CYS A 230 1.02 -14.72 -6.58
CA CYS A 230 2.13 -15.02 -5.68
C CYS A 230 3.27 -15.69 -6.50
N ASP A 231 4.51 -15.26 -6.29
CA ASP A 231 5.68 -15.79 -6.98
C ASP A 231 6.37 -16.93 -6.21
N ASN A 232 5.93 -17.22 -4.97
CA ASN A 232 6.45 -18.33 -4.18
C ASN A 232 5.70 -19.65 -4.47
N GLN A 233 6.34 -20.54 -5.25
CA GLN A 233 5.76 -21.85 -5.58
C GLN A 233 5.46 -22.70 -4.34
N SER A 234 6.30 -22.65 -3.30
CA SER A 234 6.05 -23.42 -2.07
C SER A 234 4.79 -22.93 -1.36
N ALA A 235 4.55 -21.62 -1.32
CA ALA A 235 3.32 -21.07 -0.74
C ALA A 235 2.08 -21.51 -1.53
N LEU A 236 2.15 -21.50 -2.86
CA LEU A 236 1.07 -22.01 -3.72
C LEU A 236 0.78 -23.50 -3.46
N HIS A 237 1.83 -24.32 -3.37
CA HIS A 237 1.68 -25.75 -3.07
C HIS A 237 1.08 -26.00 -1.67
N ILE A 238 1.46 -25.21 -0.66
CA ILE A 238 0.86 -25.30 0.68
C ILE A 238 -0.62 -24.95 0.62
N ALA A 239 -1.02 -23.95 -0.18
CA ALA A 239 -2.42 -23.56 -0.32
C ALA A 239 -3.26 -24.58 -1.12
N SER A 240 -2.66 -25.33 -2.03
CA SER A 240 -3.38 -26.32 -2.85
C SER A 240 -3.50 -27.70 -2.21
N ASN A 241 -2.61 -28.07 -1.27
CA ASN A 241 -2.54 -29.45 -0.76
C ASN A 241 -2.82 -29.51 0.75
N PRO A 242 -3.92 -30.17 1.18
CA PRO A 242 -4.31 -30.24 2.58
C PRO A 242 -3.32 -31.00 3.46
N VAL A 243 -2.55 -31.96 2.91
CA VAL A 243 -1.75 -32.93 3.66
C VAL A 243 -0.44 -32.36 4.24
N PHE A 244 -0.01 -31.16 3.81
CA PHE A 244 1.22 -30.54 4.33
C PHE A 244 1.00 -29.97 5.74
N HIS A 245 1.34 -30.77 6.77
CA HIS A 245 1.18 -30.41 8.18
C HIS A 245 2.48 -30.39 9.01
N GLU A 246 3.52 -31.19 8.69
CA GLU A 246 4.65 -31.34 9.62
C GLU A 246 5.53 -30.08 9.77
N ARG A 247 5.71 -29.29 8.70
CA ARG A 247 6.61 -28.11 8.68
C ARG A 247 5.88 -26.75 8.82
N THR A 248 4.56 -26.74 8.99
CA THR A 248 3.71 -25.53 8.94
C THR A 248 2.84 -25.33 10.18
N LYS A 249 3.02 -26.12 11.26
CA LYS A 249 2.20 -26.04 12.49
C LYS A 249 2.11 -24.63 13.07
N HIS A 250 3.19 -23.85 12.99
CA HIS A 250 3.27 -22.48 13.50
C HIS A 250 2.59 -21.42 12.60
N ILE A 251 2.04 -21.82 11.46
CA ILE A 251 1.19 -21.00 10.58
C ILE A 251 -0.13 -21.74 10.24
N GLU A 252 -0.53 -22.70 11.07
CA GLU A 252 -1.67 -23.56 10.77
C GLU A 252 -2.98 -22.78 10.55
N ILE A 253 -3.22 -21.74 11.36
CA ILE A 253 -4.41 -20.88 11.22
C ILE A 253 -4.39 -20.14 9.87
N ASP A 254 -3.23 -19.59 9.48
CA ASP A 254 -3.06 -18.94 8.18
C ASP A 254 -3.33 -19.94 7.04
N CYS A 255 -2.81 -21.17 7.18
CA CYS A 255 -3.02 -22.26 6.22
C CYS A 255 -4.50 -22.59 6.05
N HIS A 256 -5.23 -22.81 7.15
CA HIS A 256 -6.65 -23.12 7.13
C HIS A 256 -7.45 -22.00 6.46
N LEU A 257 -7.22 -20.74 6.85
CA LEU A 257 -7.91 -19.59 6.27
C LEU A 257 -7.75 -19.53 4.75
N VAL A 258 -6.50 -19.54 4.26
CA VAL A 258 -6.22 -19.42 2.81
C VAL A 258 -6.82 -20.61 2.06
N ARG A 259 -6.63 -21.83 2.57
CA ARG A 259 -7.15 -23.05 1.94
C ARG A 259 -8.67 -23.03 1.86
N GLU A 260 -9.34 -22.71 2.95
CA GLU A 260 -10.80 -22.61 3.02
C GLU A 260 -11.32 -21.67 1.92
N LYS A 261 -10.75 -20.46 1.81
CA LYS A 261 -11.20 -19.48 0.80
C LYS A 261 -10.90 -19.88 -0.63
N VAL A 262 -9.85 -20.66 -0.86
CA VAL A 262 -9.58 -21.26 -2.19
C VAL A 262 -10.57 -22.39 -2.49
N HIS A 263 -10.84 -23.28 -1.54
CA HIS A 263 -11.74 -24.43 -1.74
C HIS A 263 -13.20 -24.00 -1.88
N GLU A 264 -13.63 -22.96 -1.17
CA GLU A 264 -14.94 -22.31 -1.34
C GLU A 264 -15.10 -21.63 -2.71
N GLY A 265 -14.02 -21.51 -3.50
CA GLY A 265 -14.04 -20.81 -4.77
C GLY A 265 -14.15 -19.30 -4.62
N LEU A 266 -13.83 -18.72 -3.46
CA LEU A 266 -13.85 -17.27 -3.27
C LEU A 266 -12.74 -16.58 -4.09
N MET A 267 -11.59 -17.22 -4.24
CA MET A 267 -10.46 -16.69 -5.01
C MET A 267 -9.65 -17.78 -5.71
N ARG A 268 -8.91 -17.39 -6.76
CA ARG A 268 -7.85 -18.22 -7.34
C ARG A 268 -6.48 -17.71 -6.95
N LEU A 269 -5.57 -18.64 -6.68
CA LEU A 269 -4.16 -18.34 -6.53
C LEU A 269 -3.44 -18.68 -7.83
N LEU A 270 -2.75 -17.70 -8.40
CA LEU A 270 -2.00 -17.88 -9.65
C LEU A 270 -0.52 -17.53 -9.46
N PRO A 271 0.38 -18.27 -10.11
CA PRO A 271 1.80 -17.94 -10.10
C PRO A 271 2.06 -16.66 -10.91
N ILE A 272 3.08 -15.91 -10.52
CA ILE A 272 3.62 -14.79 -11.29
C ILE A 272 5.15 -14.81 -11.27
N SER A 273 5.78 -14.17 -12.27
CA SER A 273 7.22 -13.95 -12.25
C SER A 273 7.58 -12.90 -11.18
N THR A 274 8.72 -13.07 -10.51
CA THR A 274 9.26 -12.07 -9.56
C THR A 274 9.56 -10.71 -10.22
N GLN A 275 9.69 -10.65 -11.55
CA GLN A 275 9.85 -9.37 -12.26
C GLN A 275 8.53 -8.61 -12.40
N ASP A 276 7.41 -9.32 -12.40
CA ASP A 276 6.06 -8.76 -12.52
C ASP A 276 5.30 -8.72 -11.20
N GLN A 277 5.91 -9.20 -10.11
CA GLN A 277 5.38 -9.15 -8.76
C GLN A 277 5.23 -7.70 -8.30
N LEU A 278 4.02 -7.14 -8.43
CA LEU A 278 3.76 -5.76 -8.07
C LEU A 278 3.80 -5.51 -6.57
N ALA A 279 3.75 -6.51 -5.70
CA ALA A 279 3.89 -6.30 -4.25
C ALA A 279 5.34 -6.06 -3.80
N ASP A 280 6.35 -6.31 -4.65
CA ASP A 280 7.78 -6.10 -4.36
C ASP A 280 8.10 -4.67 -3.89
N PHE A 281 7.41 -3.65 -4.44
CA PHE A 281 7.65 -2.25 -4.04
C PHE A 281 7.23 -1.95 -2.59
N LEU A 282 6.45 -2.84 -1.97
CA LEU A 282 5.96 -2.72 -0.59
C LEU A 282 6.81 -3.50 0.41
N THR A 283 7.78 -4.29 -0.04
CA THR A 283 8.60 -5.16 0.83
C THR A 283 10.07 -4.76 0.84
N LYS A 284 10.57 -4.09 -0.21
CA LYS A 284 11.97 -3.71 -0.34
C LYS A 284 12.18 -2.39 -1.08
N ALA A 285 13.31 -1.74 -0.77
CA ALA A 285 13.76 -0.58 -1.54
C ALA A 285 14.30 -1.04 -2.91
N LEU A 286 13.84 -0.39 -3.97
CA LEU A 286 14.14 -0.80 -5.34
C LEU A 286 15.09 0.18 -6.05
N PRO A 287 15.97 -0.30 -6.94
CA PRO A 287 16.73 0.56 -7.84
C PRO A 287 15.80 1.37 -8.75
N THR A 288 16.23 2.58 -9.13
CA THR A 288 15.43 3.52 -9.93
C THR A 288 14.73 2.91 -11.15
N PRO A 289 15.37 2.06 -12.00
CA PRO A 289 14.70 1.49 -13.16
C PRO A 289 13.51 0.59 -12.80
N LYS A 290 13.68 -0.33 -11.83
CA LYS A 290 12.62 -1.24 -11.37
C LYS A 290 11.53 -0.47 -10.63
N PHE A 291 11.92 0.53 -9.83
CA PHE A 291 10.97 1.41 -9.15
C PHE A 291 10.06 2.14 -10.15
N ASN A 292 10.63 2.81 -11.15
CA ASN A 292 9.84 3.53 -12.16
C ASN A 292 8.93 2.62 -12.99
N ASN A 293 9.36 1.39 -13.28
CA ASN A 293 8.51 0.38 -13.94
C ASN A 293 7.29 -0.01 -13.09
N PHE A 294 7.43 -0.10 -11.77
CA PHE A 294 6.28 -0.36 -10.91
C PHE A 294 5.37 0.86 -10.76
N ILE A 295 5.93 2.08 -10.69
CA ILE A 295 5.13 3.31 -10.65
C ILE A 295 4.17 3.38 -11.85
N SER A 296 4.63 3.05 -13.06
CA SER A 296 3.77 3.06 -14.24
C SER A 296 2.67 1.99 -14.20
N LYS A 297 2.95 0.82 -13.63
CA LYS A 297 1.97 -0.27 -13.45
C LYS A 297 0.96 -0.02 -12.32
N LEU A 298 1.28 0.83 -11.34
CA LEU A 298 0.41 1.16 -10.21
C LEU A 298 -0.68 2.21 -10.54
N GLY A 299 -0.70 2.74 -11.77
CA GLY A 299 -1.67 3.78 -12.17
C GLY A 299 -1.39 5.15 -11.54
N LEU A 300 -0.14 5.42 -11.18
CA LEU A 300 0.29 6.69 -10.60
C LEU A 300 0.65 7.71 -11.69
N LEU A 301 -0.06 8.84 -11.72
CA LEU A 301 0.18 9.97 -12.62
C LEU A 301 0.66 11.19 -11.83
#